data_AF-A0A1M5DE80-F1
#
_entry.id   AF-A0A1M5DE80-F1
#
_cell.length_a   1.000
_cell.length_b   1.000
_cell.length_c   1.000
_cell.angle_alpha   90.00
_cell.angle_beta   90.00
_cell.angle_gamma   90.00
#
_symmetry.space_group_name_H-M   'P 1'
#
loop_
_entity.id
_entity.type
_entity.pdbx_description
1 polymer ?
#
loop_
_entity_poly.entity_id
_entity_poly.type
_entity_poly.pdbx_seq_one_letter_code
_entity_poly.pdbx_strand_id
1 'polypeptide(L)'
;METNAFNQKLNRYVLDNQIIYTGFSSFKDAEECAQKKGGELVEVGFKDGNDNPEICKDCDLIEKKLHYYVDAGPEYKFIHSSDPGFRKYADELQKIKAKLQQSPPDERYIANFEIENAEDPIVVIKNDHFESVTSRERSKYLKHAHVYEIGVSLPKS
;
A
#
# COMPACT_ATOMS: atom_id res chain seq x y z
N MET A 1 -16.05 13.42 -8.53
CA MET A 1 -14.98 12.88 -7.66
C MET A 1 -15.53 12.91 -6.25
N GLU A 2 -15.57 11.76 -5.56
CA GLU A 2 -16.07 11.69 -4.18
C GLU A 2 -14.91 11.70 -3.19
N THR A 3 -14.86 12.73 -2.35
CA THR A 3 -13.93 12.85 -1.21
C THR A 3 -14.66 12.40 0.05
N ASN A 4 -14.13 11.39 0.76
CA ASN A 4 -14.61 11.07 2.11
C ASN A 4 -14.10 12.13 3.13
N ALA A 5 -14.67 12.12 4.34
CA ALA A 5 -14.45 13.08 5.43
C ALA A 5 -12.99 13.26 5.92
N PHE A 6 -12.02 12.56 5.31
CA PHE A 6 -10.58 12.59 5.63
C PHE A 6 -9.69 13.10 4.49
N ASN A 7 -10.26 13.66 3.41
CA ASN A 7 -9.51 14.18 2.26
C ASN A 7 -8.58 13.17 1.56
N GLN A 8 -8.74 11.88 1.87
CA GLN A 8 -7.96 10.78 1.29
C GLN A 8 -8.59 10.35 -0.04
N LYS A 9 -7.78 10.31 -1.10
CA LYS A 9 -8.19 9.76 -2.40
C LYS A 9 -8.21 8.23 -2.26
N LEU A 10 -9.39 7.65 -2.22
CA LEU A 10 -9.57 6.20 -2.27
C LEU A 10 -9.58 5.74 -3.73
N ASN A 11 -9.02 4.56 -3.96
CA ASN A 11 -9.13 3.87 -5.24
C ASN A 11 -10.53 3.27 -5.35
N ARG A 12 -11.16 3.36 -6.52
CA ARG A 12 -12.53 2.85 -6.77
C ARG A 12 -12.51 1.87 -7.92
N TYR A 13 -12.88 0.64 -7.65
CA TYR A 13 -12.98 -0.45 -8.62
C TYR A 13 -14.43 -0.85 -8.80
N VAL A 14 -14.80 -1.09 -10.06
CA VAL A 14 -16.17 -1.42 -10.46
C VAL A 14 -16.19 -2.87 -10.91
N LEU A 15 -16.68 -3.76 -10.05
CA LEU A 15 -16.91 -5.17 -10.37
C LEU A 15 -18.36 -5.37 -10.82
N ASP A 16 -18.70 -6.53 -11.39
CA ASP A 16 -20.02 -6.77 -11.99
C ASP A 16 -21.20 -6.34 -11.11
N ASN A 17 -21.21 -6.76 -9.83
CA ASN A 17 -22.33 -6.52 -8.90
C ASN A 17 -22.00 -5.57 -7.73
N GLN A 18 -20.79 -5.04 -7.65
CA GLN A 18 -20.34 -4.25 -6.50
C GLN A 18 -19.27 -3.23 -6.87
N ILE A 19 -19.10 -2.24 -6.02
CA ILE A 19 -18.03 -1.25 -6.07
C ILE A 19 -17.12 -1.50 -4.89
N ILE A 20 -15.82 -1.63 -5.14
CA ILE A 20 -14.81 -1.75 -4.09
C ILE A 20 -14.06 -0.44 -3.98
N TYR A 21 -13.93 0.06 -2.75
CA TYR A 21 -13.02 1.14 -2.40
C TYR A 21 -11.80 0.57 -1.69
N THR A 22 -10.58 0.98 -2.07
CA THR A 22 -9.32 0.61 -1.39
C THR A 22 -8.43 1.85 -1.18
N GLY A 23 -7.20 1.66 -0.67
CA GLY A 23 -6.28 2.78 -0.40
C GLY A 23 -6.49 3.45 0.95
N PHE A 24 -7.06 2.73 1.93
CA PHE A 24 -7.24 3.25 3.30
C PHE A 24 -5.90 3.35 4.04
N SER A 25 -5.70 4.43 4.82
CA SER A 25 -4.49 4.63 5.63
C SER A 25 -4.43 3.74 6.88
N SER A 26 -5.58 3.22 7.30
CA SER A 26 -5.67 2.34 8.46
C SER A 26 -6.92 1.44 8.36
N PHE A 27 -6.93 0.38 9.16
CA PHE A 27 -8.09 -0.50 9.27
C PHE A 27 -9.32 0.25 9.79
N LYS A 28 -9.09 1.18 10.72
CA LYS A 28 -10.14 2.02 11.30
C LYS A 28 -10.81 2.92 10.25
N ASP A 29 -10.03 3.48 9.33
CA ASP A 29 -10.58 4.32 8.26
C ASP A 29 -11.50 3.52 7.32
N ALA A 30 -11.15 2.25 7.06
CA ALA A 30 -11.99 1.33 6.31
C ALA A 30 -13.27 0.99 7.10
N GLU A 31 -13.18 0.67 8.40
CA GLU A 31 -14.33 0.43 9.27
C GLU A 31 -15.31 1.60 9.27
N GLU A 32 -14.80 2.82 9.46
CA GLU A 32 -15.63 4.03 9.47
C GLU A 32 -16.28 4.28 8.10
N CYS A 33 -15.56 4.00 7.01
CA CYS A 33 -16.09 4.13 5.65
C CYS A 33 -17.22 3.13 5.39
N ALA A 34 -17.02 1.85 5.77
CA ALA A 34 -18.04 0.81 5.67
C ALA A 34 -19.31 1.20 6.43
N GLN A 35 -19.18 1.65 7.68
CA GLN A 35 -20.32 2.10 8.49
C GLN A 35 -21.04 3.30 7.87
N LYS A 36 -20.30 4.32 7.40
CA LYS A 36 -20.88 5.55 6.83
C LYS A 36 -21.58 5.31 5.50
N LYS A 37 -21.05 4.42 4.65
CA LYS A 37 -21.59 4.12 3.32
C LYS A 37 -22.55 2.93 3.31
N GLY A 38 -22.73 2.22 4.43
CA GLY A 38 -23.54 1.01 4.51
C GLY A 38 -22.93 -0.17 3.73
N GLY A 39 -21.60 -0.25 3.70
CA GLY A 39 -20.84 -1.29 3.03
C GLY A 39 -20.29 -2.36 3.97
N GLU A 40 -19.60 -3.33 3.37
CA GLU A 40 -18.94 -4.42 4.08
C GLU A 40 -17.43 -4.32 3.94
N LEU A 41 -16.70 -4.66 5.01
CA LEU A 41 -15.26 -4.83 4.94
C LEU A 41 -14.92 -6.10 4.18
N VAL A 42 -14.03 -5.96 3.22
CA VAL A 42 -13.53 -7.06 2.40
C VAL A 42 -12.02 -7.00 2.35
N GLU A 43 -11.36 -8.14 2.24
CA GLU A 43 -9.96 -8.20 1.86
C GLU A 43 -9.89 -8.33 0.33
N VAL A 44 -8.98 -7.59 -0.29
CA VAL A 44 -8.71 -7.70 -1.73
C VAL A 44 -7.24 -7.98 -1.99
N GLY A 45 -6.98 -8.79 -3.00
CA GLY A 45 -5.64 -9.14 -3.47
C GLY A 45 -5.39 -8.64 -4.89
N PHE A 46 -4.18 -8.16 -5.13
CA PHE A 46 -3.60 -7.83 -6.43
C PHE A 46 -2.45 -8.81 -6.67
N LYS A 47 -2.71 -9.84 -7.50
CA LYS A 47 -1.84 -11.03 -7.58
C LYS A 47 -1.24 -11.27 -8.98
N ASP A 48 -1.75 -10.56 -9.98
CA ASP A 48 -1.40 -10.75 -11.40
C ASP A 48 -0.32 -9.76 -11.89
N GLY A 49 0.25 -8.96 -10.98
CA GLY A 49 1.17 -7.87 -11.34
C GLY A 49 0.44 -6.67 -11.97
N ASN A 50 -0.86 -6.52 -11.74
CA ASN A 50 -1.69 -5.45 -12.26
C ASN A 50 -2.66 -4.93 -11.17
N ASP A 51 -3.34 -3.82 -11.46
CA ASP A 51 -4.27 -3.16 -10.53
C ASP A 51 -5.71 -3.71 -10.67
N ASN A 52 -5.84 -5.03 -10.69
CA ASN A 52 -7.13 -5.73 -10.75
C ASN A 52 -7.40 -6.42 -9.40
N PRO A 53 -8.25 -5.84 -8.53
CA PRO A 53 -8.50 -6.43 -7.22
C PRO A 53 -9.42 -7.65 -7.30
N GLU A 54 -9.05 -8.70 -6.56
CA GLU A 54 -9.87 -9.88 -6.33
C GLU A 54 -10.24 -9.95 -4.85
N ILE A 55 -11.54 -10.11 -4.52
CA ILE A 55 -11.93 -10.36 -3.12
C ILE A 55 -11.38 -11.72 -2.68
N CYS A 56 -10.68 -11.73 -1.55
CA CYS A 56 -10.08 -12.94 -1.00
C CYS A 56 -10.07 -12.93 0.54
N LYS A 57 -9.49 -13.98 1.13
CA LYS A 57 -9.30 -14.15 2.58
C LYS A 57 -7.97 -14.84 2.86
N ASP A 58 -6.96 -14.55 2.04
CA ASP A 58 -5.71 -15.31 2.06
C ASP A 58 -4.79 -14.84 3.20
N CYS A 59 -4.95 -13.59 3.64
CA CYS A 59 -4.09 -12.94 4.60
C CYS A 59 -4.76 -12.59 5.93
N ASP A 60 -6.06 -12.86 6.11
CA ASP A 60 -6.83 -12.56 7.32
C ASP A 60 -6.65 -11.10 7.78
N LEU A 61 -6.65 -10.15 6.83
CA LEU A 61 -6.39 -8.73 7.14
C LEU A 61 -7.41 -8.18 8.15
N ILE A 62 -8.66 -8.64 8.06
CA ILE A 62 -9.74 -8.21 8.94
C ILE A 62 -9.51 -8.72 10.37
N GLU A 63 -9.20 -10.00 10.54
CA GLU A 63 -8.92 -10.62 11.84
C GLU A 63 -7.69 -9.99 12.49
N LYS A 64 -6.65 -9.71 11.69
CA LYS A 64 -5.39 -9.10 12.13
C LYS A 64 -5.50 -7.58 12.30
N LYS A 65 -6.62 -6.96 11.89
CA LYS A 65 -6.83 -5.50 11.87
C LYS A 65 -5.73 -4.77 11.10
N LEU A 66 -5.28 -5.37 10.01
CA LEU A 66 -4.30 -4.82 9.08
C LEU A 66 -5.04 -4.20 7.90
N HIS A 67 -4.46 -3.16 7.30
CA HIS A 67 -5.02 -2.50 6.12
C HIS A 67 -4.23 -2.77 4.84
N TYR A 68 -3.01 -3.30 4.99
CA TYR A 68 -2.07 -3.53 3.91
C TYR A 68 -1.12 -4.66 4.28
N TYR A 69 -0.83 -5.54 3.32
CA TYR A 69 0.16 -6.60 3.44
C TYR A 69 0.71 -6.96 2.06
N VAL A 70 1.94 -7.47 2.02
CA VAL A 70 2.54 -8.01 0.79
C VAL A 70 3.16 -9.35 1.10
N ASP A 71 2.81 -10.35 0.30
CA ASP A 71 3.51 -11.62 0.22
C ASP A 71 4.35 -11.65 -1.05
N ALA A 72 5.67 -11.76 -0.92
CA ALA A 72 6.59 -11.80 -2.05
C ALA A 72 7.62 -12.94 -1.93
N GLY A 73 7.27 -13.99 -1.18
CA GLY A 73 8.19 -15.08 -0.86
C GLY A 73 9.01 -14.84 0.41
N PRO A 74 9.70 -15.88 0.92
CA PRO A 74 10.36 -15.87 2.21
C PRO A 74 11.57 -14.93 2.27
N GLU A 75 12.21 -14.65 1.13
CA GLU A 75 13.37 -13.76 1.07
C GLU A 75 13.00 -12.28 1.16
N TYR A 76 11.76 -11.90 0.88
CA TYR A 76 11.32 -10.51 0.84
C TYR A 76 10.44 -10.13 2.04
N LYS A 77 10.63 -8.92 2.56
CA LYS A 77 9.74 -8.31 3.56
C LYS A 77 9.41 -6.88 3.14
N PHE A 78 8.12 -6.55 3.16
CA PHE A 78 7.61 -5.22 2.86
C PHE A 78 7.13 -4.59 4.16
N ILE A 79 7.78 -3.50 4.56
CA ILE A 79 7.51 -2.83 5.83
C ILE A 79 6.85 -1.50 5.51
N HIS A 80 5.56 -1.44 5.79
CA HIS A 80 4.76 -0.24 5.61
C HIS A 80 5.09 0.83 6.66
N SER A 81 4.91 2.11 6.32
CA SER A 81 5.16 3.25 7.21
C SER A 81 4.44 3.18 8.57
N SER A 82 3.29 2.51 8.62
CA SER A 82 2.51 2.28 9.83
C SER A 82 3.02 1.14 10.72
N ASP A 83 3.92 0.29 10.21
CA ASP A 83 4.45 -0.85 10.95
C ASP A 83 5.44 -0.37 12.03
N PRO A 84 5.36 -0.87 13.29
CA PRO A 84 6.30 -0.52 14.34
C PRO A 84 7.77 -0.75 13.97
N GLY A 85 8.05 -1.73 13.12
CA GLY A 85 9.36 -2.05 12.56
C GLY A 85 9.90 -1.01 11.59
N PHE A 86 9.05 -0.15 11.01
CA PHE A 86 9.46 0.90 10.08
C PHE A 86 10.44 1.89 10.70
N ARG A 87 10.29 2.19 12.00
CA ARG A 87 11.17 3.12 12.73
C ARG A 87 12.65 2.70 12.66
N LYS A 88 12.95 1.40 12.60
CA LYS A 88 14.33 0.90 12.49
C LYS A 88 14.98 1.31 11.16
N TYR A 89 14.17 1.48 10.12
CA TYR A 89 14.63 1.83 8.76
C TYR A 89 14.50 3.32 8.46
N ALA A 90 13.83 4.09 9.33
CA ALA A 90 13.69 5.54 9.18
C ALA A 90 15.05 6.26 9.11
N ASP A 91 16.03 5.82 9.91
CA ASP A 91 17.39 6.39 9.89
C ASP A 91 18.13 6.08 8.58
N GLU A 92 17.92 4.88 8.01
CA GLU A 92 18.49 4.51 6.72
C GLU A 92 17.84 5.30 5.58
N LEU A 93 16.52 5.49 5.62
CA LEU A 93 15.78 6.35 4.69
C LEU A 93 16.30 7.79 4.73
N GLN A 94 16.57 8.33 5.92
CA GLN A 94 17.16 9.67 6.06
C GLN A 94 18.57 9.74 5.48
N LYS A 95 19.41 8.72 5.69
CA LYS A 95 20.76 8.65 5.09
C LYS A 95 20.70 8.58 3.56
N ILE A 96 19.76 7.82 3.01
CA ILE A 96 19.53 7.74 1.56
C ILE A 96 19.10 9.11 1.03
N LYS A 97 18.10 9.75 1.64
CA LYS A 97 17.67 11.12 1.30
C LYS A 97 18.82 12.12 1.32
N ALA A 98 19.66 12.08 2.36
CA ALA A 98 20.80 12.97 2.51
C ALA A 98 21.87 12.75 1.43
N LYS A 99 22.18 11.49 1.08
CA LYS A 99 23.11 11.17 -0.01
C LYS A 99 22.60 11.69 -1.36
N LEU A 100 21.31 11.54 -1.64
CA LEU A 100 20.71 12.01 -2.89
C LEU A 100 20.71 13.54 -3.00
N GLN A 101 20.52 14.25 -1.89
CA GLN A 101 20.68 15.70 -1.84
C GLN A 101 22.14 16.17 -2.09
N GLN A 102 23.13 15.28 -1.97
CA GLN A 102 24.54 15.57 -2.24
C GLN A 102 24.98 15.17 -3.66
N SER A 103 24.21 14.34 -4.37
CA SER A 103 24.50 13.92 -5.75
C SER A 103 24.50 15.10 -6.73
N PRO A 104 25.20 15.02 -7.88
CA PRO A 104 25.18 16.06 -8.91
C PRO A 104 23.76 16.31 -9.45
N PRO A 105 23.43 17.52 -9.93
CA PRO A 105 22.08 17.89 -10.40
C PRO A 105 21.48 16.91 -11.41
N ASP A 106 22.30 16.36 -12.32
CA ASP A 106 21.85 15.44 -13.37
C ASP A 106 21.43 14.06 -12.82
N GLU A 107 21.99 13.62 -11.69
CA GLU A 107 21.61 12.38 -11.00
C GLU A 107 20.46 12.60 -9.99
N ARG A 108 20.26 13.84 -9.52
CA ARG A 108 19.18 14.20 -8.58
C ARG A 108 17.79 14.03 -9.18
N TYR A 109 17.63 14.21 -10.49
CA TYR A 109 16.32 14.11 -11.16
C TYR A 109 15.75 12.69 -11.13
N ILE A 110 16.60 11.66 -11.11
CA ILE A 110 16.15 10.25 -11.09
C ILE A 110 15.76 9.85 -9.66
N ALA A 111 16.53 10.30 -8.67
CA ALA A 111 16.38 9.83 -7.30
C ALA A 111 15.36 10.62 -6.45
N ASN A 112 15.17 11.92 -6.71
CA ASN A 112 14.08 12.67 -6.08
C ASN A 112 12.70 12.18 -6.57
N PHE A 113 12.62 11.73 -7.82
CA PHE A 113 11.36 11.23 -8.40
C PHE A 113 10.85 9.96 -7.68
N GLU A 114 11.76 9.11 -7.19
CA GLU A 114 11.41 7.86 -6.50
C GLU A 114 10.98 8.06 -5.04
N ILE A 115 11.49 9.09 -4.35
CA ILE A 115 11.24 9.27 -2.91
C ILE A 115 10.18 10.35 -2.62
N GLU A 116 10.10 11.44 -3.40
CA GLU A 116 9.10 12.51 -3.16
C GLU A 116 7.69 12.15 -3.63
N ASN A 117 7.54 11.20 -4.55
CA ASN A 117 6.23 10.70 -5.01
C ASN A 117 5.70 9.49 -4.22
N ALA A 118 6.41 9.03 -3.19
CA ALA A 118 5.92 7.96 -2.32
C ALA A 118 4.94 8.57 -1.31
N GLU A 119 3.70 8.81 -1.73
CA GLU A 119 2.58 9.21 -0.85
C GLU A 119 2.35 8.20 0.29
N ASP A 120 2.92 7.00 0.17
CA ASP A 120 2.94 5.96 1.18
C ASP A 120 4.21 5.07 1.06
N PRO A 121 5.32 5.40 1.75
CA PRO A 121 6.59 4.73 1.57
C PRO A 121 6.61 3.34 2.21
N ILE A 122 7.11 2.38 1.46
CA ILE A 122 7.28 0.99 1.89
C ILE A 122 8.75 0.62 1.75
N VAL A 123 9.34 0.13 2.83
CA VAL A 123 10.71 -0.39 2.83
C VAL A 123 10.68 -1.84 2.35
N VAL A 124 11.50 -2.15 1.36
CA VAL A 124 11.68 -3.52 0.86
C VAL A 124 12.99 -4.06 1.43
N ILE A 125 12.88 -5.17 2.16
CA ILE A 125 14.01 -5.90 2.71
C ILE A 125 14.15 -7.21 1.94
N LYS A 126 15.36 -7.54 1.53
CA LYS A 126 15.71 -8.82 0.89
C LYS A 126 16.78 -9.52 1.73
N ASN A 127 16.51 -10.75 2.16
CA ASN A 127 17.42 -11.53 3.01
C ASN A 127 17.91 -10.73 4.25
N ASP A 128 16.99 -10.06 4.94
CA ASP A 128 17.27 -9.19 6.10
C ASP A 128 18.15 -7.95 5.83
N HIS A 129 18.41 -7.63 4.57
CA HIS A 129 19.12 -6.41 4.15
C HIS A 129 18.19 -5.42 3.44
N PHE A 130 18.41 -4.12 3.65
CA PHE A 130 17.71 -3.09 2.89
C PHE A 130 17.98 -3.25 1.39
N GLU A 131 16.92 -3.39 0.60
CA GLU A 131 16.98 -3.50 -0.85
C GLU A 131 16.60 -2.17 -1.51
N SER A 132 15.40 -1.66 -1.20
CA SER A 132 14.85 -0.47 -1.85
C SER A 132 13.69 0.16 -1.07
N VAL A 133 13.19 1.29 -1.59
CA VAL A 133 11.93 1.92 -1.16
C VAL A 133 10.96 1.88 -2.34
N THR A 134 9.72 1.52 -2.06
CA THR A 134 8.63 1.54 -3.03
C THR A 134 7.41 2.25 -2.44
N SER A 135 6.30 2.27 -3.18
CA SER A 135 5.00 2.70 -2.67
C SER A 135 3.99 1.56 -2.71
N ARG A 136 2.88 1.75 -2.00
CA ARG A 136 1.70 0.85 -2.04
C ARG A 136 1.23 0.58 -3.46
N GLU A 137 1.16 1.59 -4.31
CA GLU A 137 0.70 1.41 -5.69
C GLU A 137 1.74 0.70 -6.55
N ARG A 138 3.04 1.02 -6.36
CA ARG A 138 4.11 0.40 -7.16
C ARG A 138 4.35 -1.06 -6.78
N SER A 139 4.05 -1.48 -5.55
CA SER A 139 4.20 -2.88 -5.14
C SER A 139 3.26 -3.82 -5.90
N LYS A 140 2.07 -3.37 -6.32
CA LYS A 140 1.11 -4.17 -7.11
C LYS A 140 1.65 -4.63 -8.46
N TYR A 141 2.59 -3.86 -9.02
CA TYR A 141 3.21 -4.17 -10.32
C TYR A 141 4.47 -5.02 -10.22
N LEU A 142 4.90 -5.37 -9.00
CA LEU A 142 6.01 -6.29 -8.79
C LEU A 142 5.51 -7.72 -9.03
N LYS A 143 5.92 -8.33 -10.16
CA LYS A 143 5.42 -9.65 -10.62
C LYS A 143 5.55 -10.82 -9.64
N HIS A 144 6.38 -10.68 -8.61
CA HIS A 144 6.62 -11.69 -7.59
C HIS A 144 5.93 -11.36 -6.26
N ALA A 145 5.21 -10.23 -6.18
CA ALA A 145 4.53 -9.77 -5.00
C ALA A 145 3.01 -9.88 -5.17
N HIS A 146 2.37 -10.53 -4.23
CA HIS A 146 0.94 -10.49 -4.03
C HIS A 146 0.63 -9.42 -2.99
N VAL A 147 -0.06 -8.37 -3.42
CA VAL A 147 -0.41 -7.24 -2.55
C VAL A 147 -1.83 -7.42 -2.06
N TYR A 148 -2.03 -7.23 -0.77
CA TYR A 148 -3.34 -7.35 -0.12
C TYR A 148 -3.69 -6.04 0.56
N GLU A 149 -4.91 -5.58 0.34
CA GLU A 149 -5.46 -4.36 0.93
C GLU A 149 -6.79 -4.64 1.62
N ILE A 150 -7.08 -3.89 2.68
CA ILE A 150 -8.45 -3.78 3.16
C ILE A 150 -9.26 -2.94 2.19
N GLY A 151 -10.46 -3.40 1.88
CA GLY A 151 -11.42 -2.74 1.03
C GLY A 151 -12.77 -2.57 1.70
N VAL A 152 -13.58 -1.68 1.13
CA VAL A 152 -15.01 -1.54 1.45
C VAL A 152 -15.81 -1.86 0.20
N SER A 153 -16.64 -2.90 0.27
CA SER A 153 -17.57 -3.28 -0.80
C SER A 153 -18.92 -2.60 -0.60
N LEU A 154 -19.47 -2.06 -1.68
CA LEU A 154 -20.83 -1.55 -1.77
C LEU A 154 -21.57 -2.27 -2.90
N PRO A 155 -22.83 -2.69 -2.71
CA PRO A 155 -23.63 -3.22 -3.80
C PRO A 155 -23.82 -2.16 -4.88
N LYS A 156 -23.75 -2.56 -6.15
CA LYS A 156 -24.21 -1.68 -7.24
C LYS A 156 -25.73 -1.57 -7.18
N SER A 157 -26.21 -0.33 -7.09
CA SER A 157 -27.61 0.01 -7.31
C SER A 157 -27.99 -0.09 -8.78
#